data_AF-A0AAW7QJ60-F1
#
_entry.id   AF-A0AAW7QJ60-F1
#
_cell.length_a   1.000
_cell.length_b   1.000
_cell.length_c   1.000
_cell.angle_alpha   90.00
_cell.angle_beta   90.00
_cell.angle_gamma   90.00
#
_symmetry.space_group_name_H-M   'P 1'
#
loop_
_entity.id
_entity.type
_entity.pdbx_description
1 polymer ?
#
loop_
_entity_poly.entity_id
_entity_poly.type
_entity_poly.pdbx_seq_one_letter_code
_entity_poly.pdbx_strand_id
1 'polypeptide(L)'
;MSPYNKDNTLDSSGYQGYHRSHHRSHTQDNQSEKIEVTIQGHTDDSNSSQTEKKTKISIPRKHKGHILILSLILSIFSISVPYFTDFANNIQSQNLYIAKMFANGSLPYSDFFATGGFFYYFLVSLAFRLGSTLWLIPIQTLTYYLSGTYLYKTVMHMTSNKEIATLISIIFFVINGTFGFGGLYPIQFAMPFVLGAIFFLTRYFAGHSRDEAFILYGFAGTAGALFEARTLIFWILSLVTIFVYNLVNKHFARGFYQVLCIIFGNILVLYLCLYFILNLQITSDYVNQVLVYNFTQLAVEKNNFLLTLAYQSFAVIGSGLLIGALTTSNHLMGDAKDKSIKWVLLLSFIFTVVYSLFSQSFGLYSILNIVPYGLVLTALSLDDAIKKRAKRTSHRRRNANQIHTLKVFGIFLSRNYFLPIIVFAFAFAMPIIMFLFNLGNNAERSTVANYLAKNTKKDETIYVYDSSAKIYLRSNRKSASPFVLPELNTAKPSHQKALLDTLIQDSAQYIVVQQDTQLPSEIKSTLSKNYKKAPVKGVERYTVYVLK
;
A
#
# COMPACT_ATOMS: atom_id res chain seq x y z
N MET A 1 34.78 0.38 75.08
CA MET A 1 36.07 0.08 74.42
C MET A 1 36.31 1.10 73.32
N SER A 2 37.10 2.13 73.61
CA SER A 2 37.90 2.89 72.63
C SER A 2 39.24 2.15 72.44
N PRO A 3 40.23 2.55 71.61
CA PRO A 3 40.34 3.64 70.60
C PRO A 3 40.93 3.13 69.24
N TYR A 4 41.05 3.88 68.13
CA TYR A 4 42.12 4.85 67.75
C TYR A 4 41.80 5.39 66.33
N ASN A 5 41.60 6.70 66.09
CA ASN A 5 42.53 7.83 65.83
C ASN A 5 43.00 7.92 64.35
N LYS A 6 42.64 8.91 63.51
CA LYS A 6 42.97 10.36 63.42
C LYS A 6 44.42 10.70 63.03
N ASP A 7 44.53 11.47 61.95
CA ASP A 7 45.47 12.56 61.58
C ASP A 7 46.98 12.46 61.83
N ASN A 8 47.76 12.84 60.81
CA ASN A 8 49.06 13.54 60.85
C ASN A 8 49.25 14.21 59.47
N THR A 9 49.03 15.52 59.28
CA THR A 9 49.94 16.67 59.49
C THR A 9 51.20 16.73 58.63
N LEU A 10 51.24 17.79 57.82
CA LEU A 10 52.36 18.70 57.51
C LEU A 10 53.69 18.12 57.00
N ASP A 11 54.08 18.54 55.80
CA ASP A 11 55.36 19.25 55.70
C ASP A 11 55.38 20.33 54.62
N SER A 12 56.03 21.43 54.96
CA SER A 12 56.16 22.67 54.19
C SER A 12 57.60 22.86 53.73
N SER A 13 57.83 23.24 52.47
CA SER A 13 58.97 24.00 51.92
C SER A 13 59.10 23.65 50.43
N GLY A 14 59.46 24.51 49.48
CA GLY A 14 59.96 25.87 49.54
C GLY A 14 59.85 26.54 48.15
N TYR A 15 60.03 27.85 48.18
CA TYR A 15 59.93 28.80 47.08
C TYR A 15 61.12 28.76 46.09
N GLN A 16 60.81 29.13 44.84
CA GLN A 16 61.58 29.92 43.86
C GLN A 16 62.85 29.38 43.17
N GLY A 17 62.84 29.52 41.83
CA GLY A 17 64.01 29.52 40.96
C GLY A 17 63.68 29.90 39.52
N TYR A 18 63.80 31.20 39.20
CA TYR A 18 63.74 31.78 37.84
C TYR A 18 65.01 31.49 37.03
N HIS A 19 64.86 31.30 35.71
CA HIS A 19 65.80 31.67 34.61
C HIS A 19 65.16 31.20 33.28
N ARG A 20 65.27 31.81 32.10
CA ARG A 20 65.70 33.13 31.61
C ARG A 20 65.21 33.18 30.15
N SER A 21 64.79 34.35 29.68
CA SER A 21 64.31 34.63 28.32
C SER A 21 65.44 34.74 27.28
N HIS A 22 65.11 34.58 25.99
CA HIS A 22 65.75 35.31 24.91
C HIS A 22 64.70 35.84 23.92
N HIS A 23 64.69 37.17 23.78
CA HIS A 23 63.98 37.96 22.77
C HIS A 23 65.03 38.63 21.86
N ARG A 24 64.76 38.66 20.55
CA ARG A 24 65.20 39.68 19.57
C ARG A 24 64.54 39.31 18.23
N SER A 25 64.00 40.16 17.38
CA SER A 25 63.65 41.60 17.39
C SER A 25 62.90 41.85 16.07
N HIS A 26 61.97 42.81 16.08
CA HIS A 26 61.19 43.26 14.92
C HIS A 26 62.03 43.91 13.81
N THR A 27 61.54 43.82 12.58
CA THR A 27 61.53 44.96 11.63
C THR A 27 60.39 44.78 10.63
N GLN A 28 59.69 45.88 10.35
CA GLN A 28 58.54 46.03 9.48
C GLN A 28 58.98 46.91 8.31
N ASP A 29 58.64 46.55 7.08
CA ASP A 29 58.52 47.51 5.98
C ASP A 29 57.57 47.00 4.88
N ASN A 30 56.93 47.97 4.23
CA ASN A 30 55.68 47.88 3.49
C ASN A 30 55.87 47.73 1.96
N GLN A 31 54.87 47.09 1.32
CA GLN A 31 54.33 47.27 -0.04
C GLN A 31 55.19 46.97 -1.30
N SER A 32 54.69 46.01 -2.11
CA SER A 32 54.26 46.24 -3.51
C SER A 32 53.59 44.98 -4.13
N GLU A 33 52.27 45.09 -4.30
CA GLU A 33 51.45 44.69 -5.46
C GLU A 33 51.89 43.51 -6.36
N LYS A 34 51.15 42.39 -6.29
CA LYS A 34 50.80 41.59 -7.47
C LYS A 34 49.45 40.91 -7.26
N ILE A 35 48.43 41.47 -7.91
CA ILE A 35 47.06 40.94 -7.97
C ILE A 35 47.07 39.72 -8.90
N GLU A 36 46.83 38.53 -8.35
CA GLU A 36 46.52 37.33 -9.12
C GLU A 36 45.07 36.92 -8.79
N VAL A 37 44.16 37.27 -9.70
CA VAL A 37 42.73 36.93 -9.61
C VAL A 37 42.59 35.44 -9.91
N THR A 38 42.63 34.61 -8.88
CA THR A 38 42.20 33.21 -9.00
C THR A 38 40.69 33.14 -8.89
N ILE A 39 40.04 32.80 -10.01
CA ILE A 39 38.60 32.57 -10.13
C ILE A 39 38.20 31.47 -9.14
N GLN A 40 37.50 31.87 -8.09
CA GLN A 40 36.93 30.99 -7.09
C GLN A 40 35.63 30.37 -7.64
N GLY A 41 35.79 29.30 -8.41
CA GLY A 41 34.68 28.59 -9.07
C GLY A 41 34.64 27.08 -8.80
N HIS A 42 35.30 26.56 -7.75
CA HIS A 42 35.45 25.10 -7.56
C HIS A 42 35.21 24.54 -6.15
N THR A 43 34.64 25.31 -5.22
CA THR A 43 34.40 24.85 -3.83
C THR A 43 32.97 24.44 -3.51
N ASP A 44 31.97 24.79 -4.32
CA ASP A 44 30.56 24.45 -4.02
C ASP A 44 30.12 23.08 -4.56
N ASP A 45 30.68 22.61 -5.67
CA ASP A 45 30.35 21.29 -6.24
C ASP A 45 30.97 20.10 -5.46
N SER A 46 32.10 20.33 -4.80
CA SER A 46 32.76 19.32 -3.97
C SER A 46 32.04 19.16 -2.62
N ASN A 47 31.52 20.23 -2.04
CA ASN A 47 30.72 20.18 -0.82
C ASN A 47 29.31 19.63 -1.06
N SER A 48 28.66 19.95 -2.18
CA SER A 48 27.35 19.38 -2.53
C SER A 48 27.43 17.86 -2.77
N SER A 49 28.46 17.39 -3.47
CA SER A 49 28.69 15.96 -3.74
C SER A 49 29.14 15.17 -2.49
N GLN A 50 29.92 15.77 -1.58
CA GLN A 50 30.24 15.16 -0.28
C GLN A 50 29.03 15.12 0.67
N THR A 51 28.15 16.13 0.63
CA THR A 51 26.91 16.17 1.42
C THR A 51 25.86 15.19 0.88
N GLU A 52 25.75 15.02 -0.44
CA GLU A 52 24.94 13.94 -1.07
C GLU A 52 25.48 12.53 -0.74
N LYS A 53 26.81 12.34 -0.69
CA LYS A 53 27.42 11.05 -0.28
C LYS A 53 27.16 10.72 1.20
N LYS A 54 27.17 11.70 2.11
CA LYS A 54 26.88 11.51 3.55
C LYS A 54 25.39 11.29 3.86
N THR A 55 24.47 11.68 2.98
CA THR A 55 23.01 11.60 3.20
C THR A 55 22.32 10.45 2.46
N LYS A 56 23.06 9.62 1.72
CA LYS A 56 22.52 8.44 1.03
C LYS A 56 22.34 7.30 2.02
N ILE A 57 21.10 7.04 2.44
CA ILE A 57 20.78 5.84 3.25
C ILE A 57 21.03 4.59 2.40
N SER A 58 22.21 4.00 2.57
CA SER A 58 22.58 2.75 1.92
C SER A 58 21.99 1.58 2.68
N ILE A 59 21.14 0.78 2.02
CA ILE A 59 20.65 -0.46 2.60
C ILE A 59 21.78 -1.50 2.55
N PRO A 60 22.15 -2.13 3.68
CA PRO A 60 23.16 -3.20 3.66
C PRO A 60 22.74 -4.36 2.74
N ARG A 61 23.69 -5.01 2.06
CA ARG A 61 23.41 -6.07 1.06
C ARG A 61 22.51 -7.19 1.59
N LYS A 62 22.73 -7.62 2.84
CA LYS A 62 21.88 -8.63 3.53
C LYS A 62 20.42 -8.17 3.64
N HIS A 63 20.20 -6.87 3.85
CA HIS A 63 18.85 -6.32 3.96
C HIS A 63 18.15 -6.19 2.59
N LYS A 64 18.90 -5.89 1.54
CA LYS A 64 18.36 -5.97 0.17
C LYS A 64 17.97 -7.41 -0.21
N GLY A 65 18.74 -8.39 0.24
CA GLY A 65 18.49 -9.81 -0.02
C GLY A 65 17.16 -10.32 0.53
N HIS A 66 16.88 -10.12 1.83
CA HIS A 66 15.61 -10.62 2.39
C HIS A 66 14.38 -9.91 1.81
N ILE A 67 14.44 -8.60 1.53
CA ILE A 67 13.34 -7.87 0.87
C ILE A 67 13.06 -8.49 -0.50
N LEU A 68 14.10 -8.78 -1.29
CA LEU A 68 13.95 -9.41 -2.60
C LEU A 68 13.36 -10.83 -2.49
N ILE A 69 13.89 -11.66 -1.58
CA ILE A 69 13.41 -13.03 -1.38
C ILE A 69 11.93 -13.03 -0.97
N LEU A 70 11.53 -12.21 0.00
CA LEU A 70 10.13 -12.10 0.43
C LEU A 70 9.23 -11.56 -0.69
N SER A 71 9.71 -10.61 -1.50
CA SER A 71 8.98 -10.09 -2.67
C SER A 71 8.73 -11.19 -3.71
N LEU A 72 9.74 -12.03 -3.95
CA LEU A 72 9.65 -13.15 -4.87
C LEU A 72 8.68 -14.22 -4.36
N ILE A 73 8.79 -14.58 -3.07
CA ILE A 73 7.88 -15.53 -2.41
C ILE A 73 6.43 -15.07 -2.59
N LEU A 74 6.09 -13.84 -2.21
CA LEU A 74 4.72 -13.33 -2.36
C LEU A 74 4.22 -13.34 -3.80
N SER A 75 5.11 -13.10 -4.76
CA SER A 75 4.75 -13.06 -6.18
C SER A 75 4.57 -14.45 -6.79
N ILE A 76 5.30 -15.47 -6.32
CA ILE A 76 5.13 -16.86 -6.75
C ILE A 76 3.87 -17.49 -6.13
N PHE A 77 3.51 -17.13 -4.89
CA PHE A 77 2.26 -17.55 -4.24
C PHE A 77 1.06 -16.64 -4.60
N SER A 78 1.12 -15.97 -5.75
CA SER A 78 0.08 -15.10 -6.28
C SER A 78 -0.93 -15.88 -7.12
N ILE A 79 -2.18 -15.40 -7.19
CA ILE A 79 -3.20 -15.95 -8.10
C ILE A 79 -2.88 -15.73 -9.57
N SER A 80 -1.86 -14.92 -9.88
CA SER A 80 -1.25 -14.82 -11.21
C SER A 80 -0.76 -16.18 -11.71
N VAL A 81 -0.41 -17.09 -10.79
CA VAL A 81 -0.06 -18.48 -11.10
C VAL A 81 -1.33 -19.32 -11.20
N PRO A 82 -1.56 -20.05 -12.31
CA PRO A 82 -2.77 -20.84 -12.54
C PRO A 82 -3.15 -21.77 -11.38
N TYR A 83 -2.16 -22.40 -10.72
CA TYR A 83 -2.37 -23.29 -9.56
C TYR A 83 -3.01 -22.60 -8.35
N PHE A 84 -2.84 -21.29 -8.18
CA PHE A 84 -3.41 -20.52 -7.07
C PHE A 84 -4.67 -19.77 -7.44
N THR A 85 -5.12 -19.81 -8.71
CA THR A 85 -6.35 -19.12 -9.14
C THR A 85 -7.57 -19.56 -8.35
N ASP A 86 -7.55 -20.77 -7.80
CA ASP A 86 -8.68 -21.26 -7.02
C ASP A 86 -8.86 -20.59 -5.65
N PHE A 87 -7.81 -19.93 -5.15
CA PHE A 87 -7.84 -19.13 -3.93
C PHE A 87 -8.32 -17.69 -4.14
N ALA A 88 -8.52 -17.26 -5.39
CA ALA A 88 -8.94 -15.91 -5.69
C ALA A 88 -10.33 -15.61 -5.08
N ASN A 89 -10.42 -14.51 -4.34
CA ASN A 89 -11.70 -14.02 -3.82
C ASN A 89 -12.54 -13.31 -4.90
N ASN A 90 -13.70 -12.78 -4.50
CA ASN A 90 -14.63 -12.05 -5.36
C ASN A 90 -13.95 -10.89 -6.11
N ILE A 91 -13.24 -9.98 -5.42
CA ILE A 91 -12.55 -8.83 -6.02
C ILE A 91 -11.44 -9.26 -6.97
N GLN A 92 -10.59 -10.18 -6.54
CA GLN A 92 -9.48 -10.69 -7.33
C GLN A 92 -9.95 -11.36 -8.62
N SER A 93 -10.94 -12.25 -8.53
CA SER A 93 -11.48 -12.95 -9.69
C SER A 93 -12.21 -11.99 -10.64
N GLN A 94 -12.99 -11.03 -10.12
CA GLN A 94 -13.62 -9.99 -10.93
C GLN A 94 -12.59 -9.12 -11.64
N ASN A 95 -11.54 -8.67 -10.95
CA ASN A 95 -10.52 -7.83 -11.57
C ASN A 95 -9.74 -8.55 -12.68
N LEU A 96 -9.38 -9.82 -12.45
CA LEU A 96 -8.79 -10.67 -13.48
C LEU A 96 -9.74 -10.83 -14.68
N TYR A 97 -11.02 -11.02 -14.42
CA TYR A 97 -12.03 -11.14 -15.47
C TYR A 97 -12.15 -9.87 -16.31
N ILE A 98 -12.33 -8.71 -15.68
CA ILE A 98 -12.42 -7.41 -16.36
C ILE A 98 -11.15 -7.14 -17.17
N ALA A 99 -9.97 -7.40 -16.60
CA ALA A 99 -8.71 -7.24 -17.32
C ALA A 99 -8.57 -8.20 -18.52
N LYS A 100 -9.06 -9.44 -18.40
CA LYS A 100 -9.10 -10.39 -19.52
C LYS A 100 -10.05 -9.93 -20.63
N MET A 101 -11.23 -9.42 -20.26
CA MET A 101 -12.17 -8.86 -21.23
C MET A 101 -11.61 -7.58 -21.88
N PHE A 102 -10.83 -6.79 -21.13
CA PHE A 102 -10.10 -5.65 -21.69
C PHE A 102 -9.05 -6.04 -22.72
N ALA A 103 -8.31 -7.12 -22.46
CA ALA A 103 -7.41 -7.69 -23.45
C ALA A 103 -8.14 -8.12 -24.73
N ASN A 104 -9.40 -8.55 -24.61
CA ASN A 104 -10.28 -8.98 -25.70
C ASN A 104 -11.10 -7.85 -26.35
N GLY A 105 -10.88 -6.59 -25.97
CA GLY A 105 -11.51 -5.42 -26.61
C GLY A 105 -12.75 -4.85 -25.91
N SER A 106 -13.20 -5.42 -24.79
CA SER A 106 -14.21 -4.78 -23.93
C SER A 106 -13.59 -3.65 -23.10
N LEU A 107 -14.36 -2.67 -22.67
CA LEU A 107 -13.82 -1.53 -21.92
C LEU A 107 -14.17 -1.59 -20.42
N PRO A 108 -13.18 -1.54 -19.51
CA PRO A 108 -13.46 -1.24 -18.11
C PRO A 108 -14.25 0.07 -18.00
N TYR A 109 -15.06 0.20 -16.97
CA TYR A 109 -15.95 1.34 -16.67
C TYR A 109 -17.16 1.48 -17.59
N SER A 110 -17.01 1.22 -18.89
CA SER A 110 -18.14 1.25 -19.83
C SER A 110 -18.89 -0.08 -19.85
N ASP A 111 -18.21 -1.18 -20.20
CA ASP A 111 -18.84 -2.50 -20.29
C ASP A 111 -19.03 -3.16 -18.92
N PHE A 112 -18.17 -2.79 -17.97
CA PHE A 112 -18.16 -3.36 -16.63
C PHE A 112 -17.96 -2.28 -15.58
N PHE A 113 -18.66 -2.42 -14.46
CA PHE A 113 -18.41 -1.60 -13.29
C PHE A 113 -17.06 -1.97 -12.65
N ALA A 114 -16.17 -0.99 -12.56
CA ALA A 114 -14.79 -1.20 -12.15
C ALA A 114 -14.30 -0.07 -11.23
N THR A 115 -13.63 -0.44 -10.13
CA THR A 115 -13.16 0.51 -9.10
C THR A 115 -11.64 0.65 -9.04
N GLY A 116 -10.89 -0.28 -9.63
CA GLY A 116 -9.45 -0.13 -9.84
C GLY A 116 -9.15 0.98 -10.86
N GLY A 117 -7.97 1.59 -10.80
CA GLY A 117 -7.62 2.66 -11.73
C GLY A 117 -7.22 2.15 -13.13
N PHE A 118 -7.10 3.06 -14.09
CA PHE A 118 -6.82 2.70 -15.49
C PHE A 118 -5.48 1.96 -15.66
N PHE A 119 -4.42 2.39 -14.98
CA PHE A 119 -3.11 1.72 -15.05
C PHE A 119 -3.16 0.30 -14.51
N TYR A 120 -4.01 0.05 -13.50
CA TYR A 120 -4.20 -1.30 -12.97
C TYR A 120 -4.77 -2.24 -14.02
N TYR A 121 -5.93 -1.91 -14.61
CA TYR A 121 -6.55 -2.79 -15.62
C TYR A 121 -5.72 -2.87 -16.90
N PHE A 122 -5.09 -1.78 -17.33
CA PHE A 122 -4.18 -1.79 -18.47
C PHE A 122 -3.02 -2.76 -18.26
N LEU A 123 -2.33 -2.67 -17.12
CA LEU A 123 -1.21 -3.55 -16.80
C LEU A 123 -1.62 -5.02 -16.72
N VAL A 124 -2.74 -5.32 -16.05
CA VAL A 124 -3.22 -6.71 -15.93
C VAL A 124 -3.68 -7.24 -17.28
N SER A 125 -4.33 -6.42 -18.12
CA SER A 125 -4.75 -6.80 -19.47
C SER A 125 -3.56 -7.10 -20.39
N LEU A 126 -2.43 -6.40 -20.20
CA LEU A 126 -1.22 -6.64 -20.99
C LEU A 126 -0.68 -8.06 -20.75
N ALA A 127 -0.74 -8.57 -19.52
CA ALA A 127 -0.35 -9.95 -19.24
C ALA A 127 -1.21 -10.97 -20.00
N PHE A 128 -2.52 -10.72 -20.11
CA PHE A 128 -3.41 -11.55 -20.94
C PHE A 128 -3.08 -11.44 -22.43
N ARG A 129 -2.75 -10.25 -22.93
CA ARG A 129 -2.28 -10.07 -24.33
C ARG A 129 -0.95 -10.76 -24.61
N LEU A 130 -0.07 -10.85 -23.62
CA LEU A 130 1.18 -11.62 -23.67
C LEU A 130 0.96 -13.14 -23.49
N GLY A 131 -0.29 -13.59 -23.41
CA GLY A 131 -0.69 -15.00 -23.40
C GLY A 131 -0.73 -15.67 -22.02
N SER A 132 -0.30 -14.99 -20.94
CA SER A 132 -0.26 -15.60 -19.61
C SER A 132 -0.24 -14.59 -18.47
N THR A 133 -0.99 -14.86 -17.40
CA THR A 133 -0.95 -14.07 -16.16
C THR A 133 0.39 -14.19 -15.43
N LEU A 134 1.25 -15.15 -15.78
CA LEU A 134 2.60 -15.29 -15.22
C LEU A 134 3.49 -14.06 -15.46
N TRP A 135 3.22 -13.28 -16.51
CA TRP A 135 3.90 -12.01 -16.77
C TRP A 135 3.71 -10.97 -15.66
N LEU A 136 2.72 -11.17 -14.77
CA LEU A 136 2.51 -10.31 -13.61
C LEU A 136 3.49 -10.60 -12.47
N ILE A 137 4.12 -11.79 -12.41
CA ILE A 137 5.07 -12.15 -11.34
C ILE A 137 6.26 -11.19 -11.25
N PRO A 138 7.00 -10.88 -12.34
CA PRO A 138 8.11 -9.94 -12.26
C PRO A 138 7.65 -8.54 -11.87
N ILE A 139 6.47 -8.11 -12.33
CA ILE A 139 5.90 -6.80 -11.98
C ILE A 139 5.53 -6.77 -10.49
N GLN A 140 4.81 -7.77 -9.99
CA GLN A 140 4.47 -7.89 -8.57
C GLN A 140 5.74 -7.93 -7.71
N THR A 141 6.76 -8.69 -8.12
CA THR A 141 8.04 -8.75 -7.43
C THR A 141 8.68 -7.37 -7.33
N LEU A 142 8.68 -6.62 -8.44
CA LEU A 142 9.20 -5.26 -8.47
C LEU A 142 8.40 -4.32 -7.55
N THR A 143 7.06 -4.37 -7.58
CA THR A 143 6.21 -3.52 -6.72
C THR A 143 6.44 -3.78 -5.24
N TYR A 144 6.51 -5.05 -4.83
CA TYR A 144 6.81 -5.43 -3.44
C TYR A 144 8.23 -5.05 -3.05
N TYR A 145 9.21 -5.26 -3.93
CA TYR A 145 10.61 -4.94 -3.67
C TYR A 145 10.79 -3.44 -3.46
N LEU A 146 10.23 -2.61 -4.33
CA LEU A 146 10.28 -1.15 -4.21
C LEU A 146 9.55 -0.67 -2.95
N SER A 147 8.35 -1.20 -2.67
CA SER A 147 7.58 -0.87 -1.48
C SER A 147 8.35 -1.19 -0.20
N GLY A 148 8.84 -2.42 -0.05
CA GLY A 148 9.62 -2.84 1.11
C GLY A 148 10.92 -2.04 1.25
N THR A 149 11.57 -1.72 0.14
CA THR A 149 12.77 -0.86 0.10
C THR A 149 12.49 0.55 0.62
N TYR A 150 11.42 1.21 0.13
CA TYR A 150 11.07 2.56 0.57
C TYR A 150 10.59 2.59 2.02
N LEU A 151 9.81 1.58 2.45
CA LEU A 151 9.41 1.44 3.84
C LEU A 151 10.63 1.28 4.76
N TYR A 152 11.54 0.35 4.43
CA TYR A 152 12.77 0.13 5.18
C TYR A 152 13.58 1.43 5.29
N LYS A 153 13.78 2.14 4.18
CA LYS A 153 14.51 3.41 4.18
C LYS A 153 13.84 4.50 5.02
N THR A 154 12.51 4.60 4.96
CA THR A 154 11.73 5.55 5.75
C THR A 154 11.92 5.27 7.24
N VAL A 155 11.71 4.02 7.66
CA VAL A 155 11.86 3.62 9.07
C VAL A 155 13.30 3.79 9.54
N MET A 156 14.29 3.44 8.71
CA MET A 156 15.70 3.68 8.99
C MET A 156 16.00 5.15 9.23
N HIS A 157 15.45 6.04 8.39
CA HIS A 157 15.66 7.47 8.53
C HIS A 157 15.07 7.99 9.84
N MET A 158 13.80 7.66 10.12
CA MET A 158 13.07 8.24 11.25
C MET A 158 13.46 7.66 12.61
N THR A 159 13.89 6.40 12.66
CA THR A 159 14.24 5.72 13.93
C THR A 159 15.75 5.56 14.14
N SER A 160 16.56 5.67 13.08
CA SER A 160 17.99 5.33 13.08
C SER A 160 18.29 3.92 13.61
N ASN A 161 17.32 3.00 13.56
CA ASN A 161 17.43 1.67 14.12
C ASN A 161 17.20 0.57 13.06
N LYS A 162 18.28 -0.12 12.69
CA LYS A 162 18.27 -1.22 11.70
C LYS A 162 17.35 -2.38 12.06
N GLU A 163 17.16 -2.63 13.34
CA GLU A 163 16.41 -3.79 13.83
C GLU A 163 14.91 -3.50 13.77
N ILE A 164 14.51 -2.25 14.04
CA ILE A 164 13.13 -1.79 13.84
C ILE A 164 12.80 -1.78 12.35
N ALA A 165 13.67 -1.22 11.50
CA ALA A 165 13.43 -1.20 10.05
C ALA A 165 13.31 -2.61 9.45
N THR A 166 14.15 -3.55 9.90
CA THR A 166 14.08 -4.94 9.47
C THR A 166 12.79 -5.60 9.93
N LEU A 167 12.41 -5.45 11.20
CA LEU A 167 11.16 -6.01 11.72
C LEU A 167 9.94 -5.46 10.97
N ILE A 168 9.86 -4.14 10.80
CA ILE A 168 8.74 -3.49 10.12
C ILE A 168 8.65 -3.92 8.66
N SER A 169 9.80 -4.11 7.99
CA SER A 169 9.83 -4.68 6.65
C SER A 169 9.31 -6.13 6.64
N ILE A 170 9.65 -6.97 7.62
CA ILE A 170 9.11 -8.34 7.71
C ILE A 170 7.60 -8.31 7.92
N ILE A 171 7.11 -7.47 8.85
CA ILE A 171 5.67 -7.32 9.12
C ILE A 171 4.94 -6.84 7.85
N PHE A 172 5.52 -5.94 7.06
CA PHE A 172 4.98 -5.53 5.76
C PHE A 172 4.73 -6.71 4.82
N PHE A 173 5.69 -7.63 4.70
CA PHE A 173 5.54 -8.81 3.86
C PHE A 173 4.54 -9.81 4.46
N VAL A 174 4.50 -9.97 5.79
CA VAL A 174 3.48 -10.81 6.46
C VAL A 174 2.08 -10.28 6.20
N ILE A 175 1.85 -8.97 6.32
CA ILE A 175 0.55 -8.36 6.03
C ILE A 175 0.16 -8.58 4.56
N ASN A 176 1.07 -8.32 3.61
CA ASN A 176 0.77 -8.57 2.20
C ASN A 176 0.56 -10.05 1.88
N GLY A 177 1.25 -10.97 2.56
CA GLY A 177 1.06 -12.41 2.41
C GLY A 177 -0.18 -12.97 3.10
N THR A 178 -0.82 -12.21 3.98
CA THR A 178 -2.02 -12.65 4.73
C THR A 178 -3.24 -11.83 4.34
N PHE A 179 -3.25 -10.53 4.65
CA PHE A 179 -4.38 -9.63 4.37
C PHE A 179 -4.52 -9.39 2.87
N GLY A 180 -3.39 -9.36 2.16
CA GLY A 180 -3.31 -9.28 0.70
C GLY A 180 -3.06 -10.62 0.01
N PHE A 181 -3.43 -11.74 0.64
CA PHE A 181 -3.18 -13.08 0.12
C PHE A 181 -3.55 -13.21 -1.36
N GLY A 182 -2.70 -13.86 -2.14
CA GLY A 182 -2.90 -14.05 -3.58
C GLY A 182 -2.57 -12.82 -4.44
N GLY A 183 -2.36 -11.65 -3.85
CA GLY A 183 -1.93 -10.44 -4.55
C GLY A 183 -2.97 -9.84 -5.51
N LEU A 184 -2.49 -9.08 -6.50
CA LEU A 184 -3.29 -8.43 -7.54
C LEU A 184 -4.32 -7.40 -7.07
N TYR A 185 -4.15 -6.83 -5.88
CA TYR A 185 -4.98 -5.69 -5.48
C TYR A 185 -4.43 -4.38 -6.05
N PRO A 186 -5.27 -3.44 -6.53
CA PRO A 186 -4.80 -2.18 -7.10
C PRO A 186 -3.85 -1.41 -6.16
N ILE A 187 -4.16 -1.37 -4.86
CA ILE A 187 -3.30 -0.76 -3.84
C ILE A 187 -1.89 -1.35 -3.79
N GLN A 188 -1.68 -2.65 -4.03
CA GLN A 188 -0.33 -3.26 -4.01
C GLN A 188 0.56 -2.72 -5.13
N PHE A 189 -0.02 -2.39 -6.28
CA PHE A 189 0.69 -1.73 -7.39
C PHE A 189 0.92 -0.23 -7.11
N ALA A 190 0.04 0.40 -6.32
CA ALA A 190 0.17 1.81 -5.94
C ALA A 190 1.13 2.05 -4.75
N MET A 191 1.33 1.06 -3.87
CA MET A 191 2.21 1.13 -2.69
C MET A 191 3.62 1.68 -2.95
N PRO A 192 4.37 1.29 -4.01
CA PRO A 192 5.71 1.82 -4.21
C PRO A 192 5.72 3.33 -4.45
N PHE A 193 4.67 3.90 -5.03
CA PHE A 193 4.53 5.34 -5.24
C PHE A 193 4.23 6.07 -3.93
N VAL A 194 3.29 5.55 -3.13
CA VAL A 194 2.95 6.11 -1.81
C VAL A 194 4.14 6.05 -0.86
N LEU A 195 4.77 4.89 -0.71
CA LEU A 195 5.94 4.72 0.17
C LEU A 195 7.16 5.48 -0.35
N GLY A 196 7.34 5.55 -1.67
CA GLY A 196 8.36 6.38 -2.29
C GLY A 196 8.17 7.86 -1.97
N ALA A 197 6.92 8.35 -2.03
CA ALA A 197 6.58 9.72 -1.66
C ALA A 197 6.72 9.99 -0.16
N ILE A 198 6.32 9.06 0.71
CA ILE A 198 6.57 9.18 2.16
C ILE A 198 8.07 9.31 2.43
N PHE A 199 8.89 8.43 1.83
CA PHE A 199 10.34 8.49 1.97
C PHE A 199 10.92 9.82 1.46
N PHE A 200 10.47 10.30 0.30
CA PHE A 200 10.85 11.59 -0.25
C PHE A 200 10.48 12.74 0.69
N LEU A 201 9.23 12.83 1.13
CA LEU A 201 8.76 13.91 2.02
C LEU A 201 9.50 13.91 3.35
N THR A 202 9.80 12.73 3.88
CA THR A 202 10.58 12.58 5.11
C THR A 202 11.96 13.22 4.94
N ARG A 203 12.67 12.91 3.83
CA ARG A 203 13.97 13.53 3.54
C ARG A 203 13.85 15.01 3.20
N TYR A 204 12.78 15.42 2.54
CA TYR A 204 12.53 16.80 2.16
C TYR A 204 12.38 17.70 3.39
N PHE A 205 11.51 17.35 4.34
CA PHE A 205 11.32 18.14 5.57
C PHE A 205 12.57 18.15 6.48
N ALA A 206 13.42 17.12 6.37
CA ALA A 206 14.73 17.08 7.02
C ALA A 206 15.82 17.92 6.30
N GLY A 207 15.52 18.52 5.15
CA GLY A 207 16.46 19.34 4.37
C GLY A 207 17.43 18.53 3.50
N HIS A 208 17.13 17.26 3.22
CA HIS A 208 17.98 16.34 2.45
C HIS A 208 17.48 16.09 1.02
N SER A 209 16.57 16.91 0.50
CA SER A 209 16.06 16.77 -0.87
C SER A 209 15.85 18.14 -1.50
N ARG A 210 16.14 18.21 -2.80
CA ARG A 210 15.98 19.42 -3.60
C ARG A 210 14.55 19.58 -4.10
N ASP A 211 14.19 20.78 -4.52
CA ASP A 211 12.83 21.09 -4.95
C ASP A 211 12.49 20.50 -6.33
N GLU A 212 13.46 20.26 -7.21
CA GLU A 212 13.21 19.63 -8.52
C GLU A 212 12.65 18.21 -8.37
N ALA A 213 12.94 17.54 -7.26
CA ALA A 213 12.42 16.22 -6.96
C ALA A 213 10.90 16.19 -6.76
N PHE A 214 10.25 17.35 -6.61
CA PHE A 214 8.79 17.45 -6.65
C PHE A 214 8.19 17.10 -8.01
N ILE A 215 8.99 17.10 -9.09
CA ILE A 215 8.57 16.52 -10.39
C ILE A 215 8.29 15.03 -10.22
N LEU A 216 9.20 14.28 -9.58
CA LEU A 216 9.00 12.86 -9.32
C LEU A 216 7.86 12.61 -8.34
N TYR A 217 7.65 13.52 -7.38
CA TYR A 217 6.51 13.46 -6.47
C TYR A 217 5.18 13.63 -7.20
N GLY A 218 5.04 14.60 -8.11
CA GLY A 218 3.85 14.75 -8.96
C GLY A 218 3.62 13.53 -9.86
N PHE A 219 4.68 13.04 -10.51
CA PHE A 219 4.63 11.80 -11.29
C PHE A 219 4.11 10.62 -10.45
N ALA A 220 4.68 10.41 -9.26
CA ALA A 220 4.27 9.34 -8.35
C ALA A 220 2.82 9.54 -7.86
N GLY A 221 2.42 10.79 -7.64
CA GLY A 221 1.06 11.19 -7.29
C GLY A 221 0.03 10.69 -8.29
N THR A 222 0.22 11.10 -9.54
CA THR A 222 -0.67 10.70 -10.63
C THR A 222 -0.60 9.19 -10.89
N ALA A 223 0.60 8.60 -10.99
CA ALA A 223 0.73 7.18 -11.26
C ALA A 223 0.09 6.31 -10.17
N GLY A 224 0.29 6.66 -8.89
CA GLY A 224 -0.33 5.98 -7.75
C GLY A 224 -1.85 6.08 -7.77
N ALA A 225 -2.40 7.25 -8.06
CA ALA A 225 -3.86 7.46 -8.18
C ALA A 225 -4.48 6.70 -9.35
N LEU A 226 -3.76 6.55 -10.47
CA LEU A 226 -4.18 5.76 -11.63
C LEU A 226 -4.10 4.25 -11.42
N PHE A 227 -3.41 3.77 -10.38
CA PHE A 227 -3.56 2.39 -9.89
C PHE A 227 -4.69 2.28 -8.87
N GLU A 228 -4.70 3.14 -7.86
CA GLU A 228 -5.64 3.11 -6.74
C GLU A 228 -6.02 4.55 -6.33
N ALA A 229 -7.23 4.96 -6.67
CA ALA A 229 -7.71 6.32 -6.44
C ALA A 229 -7.76 6.69 -4.96
N ARG A 230 -7.95 5.73 -4.04
CA ARG A 230 -7.97 6.00 -2.60
C ARG A 230 -6.65 6.53 -2.07
N THR A 231 -5.55 6.38 -2.81
CA THR A 231 -4.27 7.02 -2.47
C THR A 231 -4.35 8.55 -2.51
N LEU A 232 -5.34 9.15 -3.20
CA LEU A 232 -5.59 10.60 -3.22
C LEU A 232 -5.76 11.19 -1.82
N ILE A 233 -6.22 10.41 -0.84
CA ILE A 233 -6.26 10.83 0.57
C ILE A 233 -4.88 11.33 1.01
N PHE A 234 -3.84 10.52 0.80
CA PHE A 234 -2.47 10.89 1.17
C PHE A 234 -1.96 12.06 0.32
N TRP A 235 -2.21 12.04 -0.99
CA TRP A 235 -1.72 13.09 -1.89
C TRP A 235 -2.31 14.46 -1.54
N ILE A 236 -3.61 14.55 -1.29
CA ILE A 236 -4.27 15.80 -0.88
C ILE A 236 -3.72 16.28 0.47
N LEU A 237 -3.64 15.40 1.48
CA LEU A 237 -3.15 15.77 2.81
C LEU A 237 -1.67 16.21 2.79
N SER A 238 -0.85 15.57 1.96
CA SER A 238 0.55 15.95 1.82
C SER A 238 0.72 17.26 1.05
N LEU A 239 -0.07 17.53 0.01
CA LEU A 239 -0.10 18.83 -0.68
C LEU A 239 -0.49 19.97 0.27
N VAL A 240 -1.56 19.77 1.06
CA VAL A 240 -1.97 20.74 2.10
C VAL A 240 -0.83 20.98 3.09
N THR A 241 -0.14 19.91 3.51
CA THR A 241 0.98 20.04 4.45
C THR A 241 2.18 20.76 3.85
N ILE A 242 2.53 20.50 2.58
CA ILE A 242 3.60 21.21 1.87
C ILE A 242 3.27 22.70 1.77
N PHE A 243 2.03 23.03 1.43
CA PHE A 243 1.55 24.41 1.36
C PHE A 243 1.67 25.11 2.71
N VAL A 244 1.14 24.51 3.78
CA VAL A 244 1.23 25.06 5.15
C VAL A 244 2.69 25.19 5.60
N TYR A 245 3.55 24.21 5.29
CA TYR A 245 4.97 24.25 5.62
C TYR A 245 5.68 25.43 4.95
N ASN A 246 5.41 25.69 3.66
CA ASN A 246 6.01 26.83 2.97
C ASN A 246 5.47 28.17 3.49
N LEU A 247 4.18 28.24 3.84
CA LEU A 247 3.57 29.44 4.42
C LEU A 247 4.19 29.79 5.78
N VAL A 248 4.28 28.81 6.68
CA VAL A 248 4.86 28.98 8.02
C VAL A 248 6.33 29.40 7.96
N ASN A 249 7.10 28.83 7.02
CA ASN A 249 8.51 29.17 6.83
C ASN A 249 8.74 30.40 5.92
N LYS A 250 7.68 31.10 5.49
CA LYS A 250 7.75 32.27 4.59
C LYS A 250 8.47 32.01 3.26
N HIS A 251 8.45 30.77 2.79
CA HIS A 251 9.09 30.33 1.54
C HIS A 251 8.11 30.34 0.36
N PHE A 252 7.50 31.50 0.05
CA PHE A 252 6.43 31.58 -0.95
C PHE A 252 6.92 31.25 -2.38
N ALA A 253 8.00 31.89 -2.85
CA ALA A 253 8.55 31.65 -4.19
C ALA A 253 8.99 30.18 -4.38
N ARG A 254 9.59 29.61 -3.33
CA ARG A 254 9.97 28.20 -3.29
C ARG A 254 8.75 27.28 -3.38
N GLY A 255 7.70 27.58 -2.61
CA GLY A 255 6.44 26.83 -2.67
C GLY A 255 5.78 26.91 -4.05
N PHE A 256 5.81 28.07 -4.70
CA PHE A 256 5.33 28.24 -6.07
C PHE A 256 6.12 27.39 -7.06
N TYR A 257 7.45 27.38 -6.97
CA TYR A 257 8.30 26.52 -7.79
C TYR A 257 7.98 25.03 -7.60
N GLN A 258 7.76 24.58 -6.36
CA GLN A 258 7.34 23.21 -6.07
C GLN A 258 6.01 22.86 -6.73
N VAL A 259 5.03 23.78 -6.72
CA VAL A 259 3.76 23.58 -7.43
C VAL A 259 3.99 23.40 -8.93
N LEU A 260 4.85 24.21 -9.56
CA LEU A 260 5.20 24.04 -10.97
C LEU A 260 5.84 22.66 -11.24
N CYS A 261 6.78 22.23 -10.39
CA CYS A 261 7.38 20.91 -10.47
C CYS A 261 6.33 19.79 -10.37
N ILE A 262 5.40 19.89 -9.41
CA ILE A 262 4.33 18.91 -9.23
C ILE A 262 3.41 18.86 -10.46
N ILE A 263 3.00 20.02 -10.98
CA ILE A 263 2.18 20.12 -12.20
C ILE A 263 2.89 19.46 -13.37
N PHE A 264 4.17 19.77 -13.59
CA PHE A 264 4.96 19.16 -14.64
C PHE A 264 5.04 17.63 -14.49
N GLY A 265 5.30 17.14 -13.27
CA GLY A 265 5.29 15.71 -12.95
C GLY A 265 3.95 15.03 -13.24
N ASN A 266 2.84 15.69 -12.91
CA ASN A 266 1.49 15.19 -13.21
C ASN A 266 1.24 15.09 -14.72
N ILE A 267 1.61 16.12 -15.49
CA ILE A 267 1.42 16.17 -16.95
C ILE A 267 2.12 14.99 -17.64
N LEU A 268 3.33 14.61 -17.20
CA LEU A 268 4.08 13.48 -17.77
C LEU A 268 3.30 12.15 -17.73
N VAL A 269 2.39 11.99 -16.77
CA VAL A 269 1.57 10.78 -16.61
C VAL A 269 0.17 10.99 -17.19
N LEU A 270 -0.45 12.14 -16.88
CA LEU A 270 -1.80 12.46 -17.32
C LEU A 270 -1.90 12.55 -18.83
N TYR A 271 -0.91 13.10 -19.53
CA TYR A 271 -0.97 13.23 -20.98
C TYR A 271 -1.19 11.87 -21.67
N LEU A 272 -0.40 10.86 -21.28
CA LEU A 272 -0.54 9.51 -21.82
C LEU A 272 -1.90 8.89 -21.45
N CYS A 273 -2.29 8.99 -20.18
CA CYS A 273 -3.51 8.35 -19.71
C CYS A 273 -4.78 9.02 -20.26
N LEU A 274 -4.80 10.34 -20.31
CA LEU A 274 -5.93 11.15 -20.76
C LEU A 274 -6.16 10.96 -22.26
N TYR A 275 -5.10 10.81 -23.05
CA TYR A 275 -5.22 10.45 -24.47
C TYR A 275 -6.04 9.17 -24.66
N PHE A 276 -5.76 8.10 -23.90
CA PHE A 276 -6.54 6.86 -23.98
C PHE A 276 -7.95 7.01 -23.41
N ILE A 277 -8.11 7.64 -22.24
CA ILE A 277 -9.42 7.81 -21.59
C ILE A 277 -10.39 8.64 -22.47
N LEU A 278 -9.88 9.68 -23.14
CA LEU A 278 -10.68 10.49 -24.06
C LEU A 278 -11.00 9.72 -25.34
N ASN A 279 -10.01 9.07 -25.96
CA ASN A 279 -10.21 8.32 -27.21
C ASN A 279 -11.15 7.12 -27.04
N LEU A 280 -11.14 6.48 -25.88
CA LEU A 280 -12.05 5.39 -25.54
C LEU A 280 -13.43 5.89 -25.09
N GLN A 281 -13.63 7.21 -24.99
CA GLN A 281 -14.87 7.86 -24.55
C GLN A 281 -15.36 7.44 -23.15
N ILE A 282 -14.48 6.92 -22.30
CA ILE A 282 -14.78 6.41 -20.96
C ILE A 282 -14.64 7.48 -19.86
N THR A 283 -14.52 8.77 -20.21
CA THR A 283 -14.14 9.82 -19.25
C THR A 283 -15.17 9.98 -18.13
N SER A 284 -16.45 10.08 -18.46
CA SER A 284 -17.53 10.25 -17.48
C SER A 284 -17.62 9.03 -16.56
N ASP A 285 -17.63 7.82 -17.14
CA ASP A 285 -17.71 6.58 -16.37
C ASP A 285 -16.49 6.37 -15.48
N TYR A 286 -15.29 6.67 -15.99
CA TYR A 286 -14.06 6.60 -15.21
C TYR A 286 -14.12 7.51 -13.99
N VAL A 287 -14.49 8.79 -14.16
CA VAL A 287 -14.61 9.73 -13.05
C VAL A 287 -15.67 9.25 -12.05
N ASN A 288 -16.84 8.83 -12.53
CA ASN A 288 -17.93 8.39 -11.66
C ASN A 288 -17.59 7.12 -10.86
N GLN A 289 -16.93 6.14 -11.47
CA GLN A 289 -16.66 4.85 -10.83
C GLN A 289 -15.34 4.82 -10.04
N VAL A 290 -14.27 5.41 -10.58
CA VAL A 290 -12.95 5.37 -9.95
C VAL A 290 -12.76 6.48 -8.94
N LEU A 291 -13.32 7.67 -9.18
CA LEU A 291 -13.22 8.78 -8.23
C LEU A 291 -14.48 8.88 -7.37
N VAL A 292 -15.62 9.23 -7.95
CA VAL A 292 -16.83 9.58 -7.16
C VAL A 292 -17.30 8.40 -6.32
N TYR A 293 -17.44 7.20 -6.88
CA TYR A 293 -17.93 6.04 -6.14
C TYR A 293 -16.98 5.66 -4.99
N ASN A 294 -15.67 5.58 -5.24
CA ASN A 294 -14.68 5.24 -4.21
C ASN A 294 -14.65 6.22 -3.02
N PHE A 295 -15.12 7.46 -3.17
CA PHE A 295 -15.16 8.45 -2.08
C PHE A 295 -16.56 8.71 -1.50
N THR A 296 -17.63 8.34 -2.21
CA THR A 296 -19.02 8.55 -1.76
C THR A 296 -19.69 7.28 -1.25
N GLN A 297 -19.26 6.11 -1.72
CA GLN A 297 -19.80 4.81 -1.33
C GLN A 297 -18.73 4.03 -0.59
N LEU A 298 -18.81 4.07 0.74
CA LEU A 298 -17.91 3.29 1.59
C LEU A 298 -18.30 1.81 1.56
N ALA A 299 -19.60 1.49 1.63
CA ALA A 299 -20.09 0.12 1.60
C ALA A 299 -19.88 -0.51 0.21
N VAL A 300 -19.03 -1.54 0.14
CA VAL A 300 -18.69 -2.26 -1.10
C VAL A 300 -19.57 -3.50 -1.28
N GLU A 301 -19.90 -4.18 -0.17
CA GLU A 301 -20.70 -5.41 -0.13
C GLU A 301 -21.93 -5.21 0.77
N LYS A 302 -22.91 -6.13 0.72
CA LYS A 302 -24.16 -6.08 1.51
C LYS A 302 -24.11 -6.89 2.80
N ASN A 303 -22.96 -6.92 3.46
CA ASN A 303 -22.84 -7.66 4.71
C ASN A 303 -23.38 -6.85 5.89
N ASN A 304 -23.60 -7.53 7.02
CA ASN A 304 -23.99 -6.86 8.25
C ASN A 304 -22.90 -5.86 8.70
N PHE A 305 -23.29 -4.58 8.82
CA PHE A 305 -22.36 -3.50 9.17
C PHE A 305 -21.69 -3.71 10.53
N LEU A 306 -22.43 -4.08 11.58
CA LEU A 306 -21.86 -4.24 12.92
C LEU A 306 -20.86 -5.40 12.98
N LEU A 307 -21.16 -6.50 12.30
CA LEU A 307 -20.28 -7.67 12.26
C LEU A 307 -18.99 -7.39 11.49
N THR A 308 -19.10 -6.74 10.33
CA THR A 308 -17.93 -6.35 9.54
C THR A 308 -17.10 -5.27 10.22
N LEU A 309 -17.73 -4.32 10.90
CA LEU A 309 -17.06 -3.31 11.72
C LEU A 309 -16.24 -3.96 12.84
N ALA A 310 -16.82 -4.91 13.58
CA ALA A 310 -16.11 -5.65 14.63
C ALA A 310 -14.93 -6.45 14.06
N TYR A 311 -15.14 -7.13 12.94
CA TYR A 311 -14.12 -7.93 12.25
C TYR A 311 -12.93 -7.06 11.78
N GLN A 312 -13.20 -5.97 11.07
CA GLN A 312 -12.17 -5.07 10.56
C GLN A 312 -11.45 -4.33 11.70
N SER A 313 -12.18 -3.91 12.74
CA SER A 313 -11.59 -3.29 13.94
C SER A 313 -10.63 -4.23 14.64
N PHE A 314 -11.04 -5.50 14.83
CA PHE A 314 -10.18 -6.52 15.42
C PHE A 314 -8.92 -6.75 14.59
N ALA A 315 -9.02 -6.79 13.26
CA ALA A 315 -7.86 -6.96 12.40
C ALA A 315 -6.90 -5.75 12.43
N VAL A 316 -7.40 -4.52 12.41
CA VAL A 316 -6.57 -3.30 12.48
C VAL A 316 -5.88 -3.16 13.85
N ILE A 317 -6.62 -3.41 14.94
CA ILE A 317 -6.08 -3.37 16.31
C ILE A 317 -5.09 -4.52 16.51
N GLY A 318 -5.52 -5.74 16.22
CA GLY A 318 -4.77 -6.94 16.53
C GLY A 318 -3.55 -7.14 15.64
N SER A 319 -3.51 -6.62 14.41
CA SER A 319 -2.28 -6.59 13.60
C SER A 319 -1.20 -5.64 14.14
N GLY A 320 -1.57 -4.73 15.04
CA GLY A 320 -0.69 -3.73 15.62
C GLY A 320 -0.41 -2.50 14.77
N LEU A 321 -1.21 -2.29 13.71
CA LEU A 321 -1.17 -1.07 12.90
C LEU A 321 -1.69 0.16 13.68
N LEU A 322 -2.59 -0.04 14.63
CA LEU A 322 -3.26 1.04 15.35
C LEU A 322 -2.43 1.64 16.48
N ILE A 323 -1.54 0.85 17.10
CA ILE A 323 -0.80 1.31 18.29
C ILE A 323 0.10 2.50 17.97
N GLY A 324 0.69 2.54 16.78
CA GLY A 324 1.45 3.69 16.32
C GLY A 324 0.63 4.98 16.40
N ALA A 325 -0.58 5.00 15.85
CA ALA A 325 -1.42 6.19 15.84
C ALA A 325 -1.83 6.66 17.25
N LEU A 326 -2.17 5.74 18.15
CA LEU A 326 -2.59 6.08 19.52
C LEU A 326 -1.47 6.68 20.37
N THR A 327 -0.23 6.22 20.17
CA THR A 327 0.91 6.67 20.96
C THR A 327 1.62 7.86 20.34
N THR A 328 1.51 8.06 19.01
CA THR A 328 2.16 9.15 18.28
C THR A 328 1.57 10.53 18.61
N SER A 329 0.37 10.61 19.22
CA SER A 329 -0.19 11.91 19.66
C SER A 329 0.74 12.65 20.62
N ASN A 330 1.43 11.92 21.51
CA ASN A 330 2.44 12.47 22.43
C ASN A 330 3.74 12.91 21.73
N HIS A 331 3.93 12.54 20.45
CA HIS A 331 5.15 12.77 19.66
C HIS A 331 4.96 13.80 18.53
N LEU A 332 3.74 14.32 18.34
CA LEU A 332 3.45 15.46 17.47
C LEU A 332 4.13 16.76 17.96
N MET A 333 4.62 16.77 19.20
CA MET A 333 5.35 17.87 19.84
C MET A 333 6.88 17.69 19.84
N GLY A 334 7.42 16.69 19.13
CA GLY A 334 8.87 16.50 18.98
C GLY A 334 9.54 17.49 18.02
N ASP A 335 10.83 17.26 17.74
CA ASP A 335 11.70 18.12 16.92
C ASP A 335 11.04 18.57 15.60
N ALA A 336 11.16 19.87 15.27
CA ALA A 336 10.35 20.53 14.24
C ALA A 336 10.50 19.91 12.83
N LYS A 337 11.65 19.29 12.55
CA LYS A 337 12.02 18.77 11.22
C LYS A 337 11.14 17.61 10.74
N ASP A 338 10.69 16.73 11.63
CA ASP A 338 9.84 15.57 11.26
C ASP A 338 8.36 15.79 11.57
N LYS A 339 8.00 16.93 12.14
CA LYS A 339 6.64 17.20 12.61
C LYS A 339 5.61 17.18 11.47
N SER A 340 5.95 17.77 10.33
CA SER A 340 5.06 17.87 9.16
C SER A 340 4.67 16.49 8.60
N ILE A 341 5.65 15.61 8.37
CA ILE A 341 5.38 14.28 7.81
C ILE A 341 4.61 13.39 8.79
N LYS A 342 4.86 13.51 10.11
CA LYS A 342 4.10 12.76 11.12
C LYS A 342 2.60 13.09 11.10
N TRP A 343 2.24 14.36 10.87
CA TRP A 343 0.83 14.76 10.68
C TRP A 343 0.21 14.17 9.42
N VAL A 344 0.92 14.22 8.29
CA VAL A 344 0.47 13.59 7.04
C VAL A 344 0.21 12.10 7.24
N LEU A 345 1.15 11.39 7.87
CA LEU A 345 1.02 9.96 8.16
C LEU A 345 -0.17 9.67 9.07
N LEU A 346 -0.35 10.44 10.14
CA LEU A 346 -1.44 10.26 11.10
C LEU A 346 -2.80 10.53 10.47
N LEU A 347 -2.96 11.64 9.74
CA LEU A 347 -4.23 11.97 9.08
C LEU A 347 -4.55 10.95 7.99
N SER A 348 -3.56 10.58 7.16
CA SER A 348 -3.75 9.56 6.12
C SER A 348 -4.15 8.21 6.73
N PHE A 349 -3.54 7.84 7.87
CA PHE A 349 -3.92 6.67 8.63
C PHE A 349 -5.38 6.75 9.12
N ILE A 350 -5.81 7.85 9.73
CA ILE A 350 -7.18 8.01 10.25
C ILE A 350 -8.21 7.89 9.11
N PHE A 351 -8.04 8.65 8.02
CA PHE A 351 -8.99 8.61 6.91
C PHE A 351 -9.07 7.23 6.24
N THR A 352 -7.94 6.55 6.08
CA THR A 352 -7.93 5.19 5.50
C THR A 352 -8.51 4.14 6.43
N VAL A 353 -8.32 4.27 7.75
CA VAL A 353 -8.99 3.41 8.74
C VAL A 353 -10.51 3.58 8.67
N VAL A 354 -11.01 4.82 8.66
CA VAL A 354 -12.46 5.08 8.53
C VAL A 354 -13.00 4.43 7.27
N TYR A 355 -12.31 4.59 6.14
CA TYR A 355 -12.71 3.94 4.89
C TYR A 355 -12.82 2.41 5.02
N SER A 356 -11.77 1.75 5.56
CA SER A 356 -11.75 0.29 5.68
C SER A 356 -12.80 -0.24 6.66
N LEU A 357 -13.09 0.49 7.75
CA LEU A 357 -14.08 0.09 8.76
C LEU A 357 -15.53 0.17 8.23
N PHE A 358 -15.81 1.11 7.33
CA PHE A 358 -17.13 1.30 6.73
C PHE A 358 -17.32 0.52 5.43
N SER A 359 -16.35 -0.33 5.04
CA SER A 359 -16.38 -1.02 3.75
C SER A 359 -17.44 -2.12 3.63
N GLN A 360 -18.00 -2.56 4.76
CA GLN A 360 -18.92 -3.71 4.87
C GLN A 360 -18.38 -4.99 4.21
N SER A 361 -17.06 -5.17 4.16
CA SER A 361 -16.43 -6.38 3.60
C SER A 361 -15.76 -7.20 4.70
N PHE A 362 -15.84 -8.52 4.61
CA PHE A 362 -14.99 -9.44 5.39
C PHE A 362 -13.60 -9.63 4.77
N GLY A 363 -13.33 -9.02 3.61
CA GLY A 363 -12.02 -9.03 3.00
C GLY A 363 -11.04 -8.15 3.76
N LEU A 364 -9.97 -8.76 4.30
CA LEU A 364 -8.88 -8.05 4.97
C LEU A 364 -8.03 -7.19 4.01
N TYR A 365 -8.19 -7.36 2.69
CA TYR A 365 -7.51 -6.55 1.69
C TYR A 365 -7.84 -5.05 1.81
N SER A 366 -8.98 -4.68 2.40
CA SER A 366 -9.36 -3.29 2.63
C SER A 366 -8.36 -2.57 3.56
N ILE A 367 -7.70 -3.31 4.46
CA ILE A 367 -6.70 -2.80 5.39
C ILE A 367 -5.37 -2.49 4.69
N LEU A 368 -5.11 -3.02 3.49
CA LEU A 368 -3.85 -2.76 2.77
C LEU A 368 -3.62 -1.28 2.49
N ASN A 369 -4.68 -0.49 2.36
CA ASN A 369 -4.59 0.98 2.20
C ASN A 369 -4.01 1.68 3.44
N ILE A 370 -4.13 1.07 4.63
CA ILE A 370 -3.65 1.61 5.91
C ILE A 370 -2.14 1.35 6.08
N VAL A 371 -1.64 0.27 5.48
CA VAL A 371 -0.30 -0.29 5.71
C VAL A 371 0.84 0.72 5.57
N PRO A 372 0.91 1.55 4.49
CA PRO A 372 2.02 2.50 4.32
C PRO A 372 2.18 3.47 5.49
N TYR A 373 1.08 3.86 6.12
CA TYR A 373 1.07 4.85 7.20
C TYR A 373 1.17 4.16 8.57
N GLY A 374 0.36 3.13 8.79
CA GLY A 374 0.29 2.42 10.07
C GLY A 374 1.62 1.78 10.46
N LEU A 375 2.35 1.21 9.51
CA LEU A 375 3.65 0.61 9.80
C LEU A 375 4.72 1.64 10.18
N VAL A 376 4.75 2.81 9.52
CA VAL A 376 5.69 3.87 9.87
C VAL A 376 5.37 4.43 11.27
N LEU A 377 4.11 4.67 11.58
CA LEU A 377 3.68 5.12 12.92
C LEU A 377 4.01 4.07 13.99
N THR A 378 3.77 2.79 13.71
CA THR A 378 4.10 1.70 14.63
C THR A 378 5.61 1.59 14.87
N ALA A 379 6.42 1.86 13.84
CA ALA A 379 7.87 1.90 13.96
C ALA A 379 8.35 3.00 14.90
N LEU A 380 7.81 4.22 14.78
CA LEU A 380 8.11 5.35 15.67
C LEU A 380 7.78 5.00 17.12
N SER A 381 6.57 4.48 17.36
CA SER A 381 6.17 4.08 18.71
C SER A 381 7.04 2.95 19.29
N LEU A 382 7.57 2.06 18.44
CA LEU A 382 8.48 1.00 18.88
C LEU A 382 9.85 1.55 19.27
N ASP A 383 10.36 2.50 18.51
CA ASP A 383 11.61 3.20 18.81
C ASP A 383 11.54 3.91 20.17
N ASP A 384 10.44 4.62 20.44
CA ASP A 384 10.22 5.27 21.72
C ASP A 384 10.15 4.29 22.88
N ALA A 385 9.47 3.15 22.71
CA ALA A 385 9.40 2.11 23.72
C ALA A 385 10.79 1.53 24.04
N ILE A 386 11.62 1.33 23.01
CA ILE A 386 12.99 0.84 23.15
C ILE A 386 13.86 1.88 23.87
N LYS A 387 13.81 3.15 23.46
CA LYS A 387 14.54 4.24 24.10
C LYS A 387 14.13 4.43 25.57
N LYS A 388 12.83 4.38 25.88
CA LYS A 388 12.32 4.44 27.27
C LYS A 388 12.80 3.27 28.12
N ARG A 389 12.79 2.04 27.58
CA ARG A 389 13.35 0.87 28.28
C ARG A 389 14.85 1.02 28.54
N ALA A 390 15.61 1.46 27.53
CA ALA A 390 17.04 1.69 27.65
C ALA A 390 17.39 2.68 28.78
N LYS A 391 16.66 3.80 28.88
CA LYS A 391 16.82 4.80 29.96
C LYS A 391 16.53 4.24 31.35
N ARG A 392 15.54 3.36 31.51
CA ARG A 392 15.24 2.72 32.81
C ARG A 392 16.31 1.73 33.23
N THR A 393 16.90 1.02 32.28
CA THR A 393 17.97 0.04 32.55
C THR A 393 19.35 0.66 32.77
N SER A 394 19.61 1.92 32.39
CA SER A 394 20.94 2.54 32.55
C SER A 394 21.36 2.77 34.01
N HIS A 395 20.42 2.73 34.97
CA HIS A 395 20.75 2.78 36.42
C HIS A 395 21.22 1.42 37.00
N ARG A 396 21.03 0.30 36.28
CA ARG A 396 21.40 -1.06 36.73
C ARG A 396 22.43 -1.64 35.75
N ARG A 397 23.66 -1.77 36.22
CA ARG A 397 24.89 -2.17 35.50
C ARG A 397 24.68 -3.12 34.27
N ARG A 398 25.20 -2.64 33.12
CA ARG A 398 25.90 -3.35 32.01
C ARG A 398 25.14 -4.04 30.85
N ASN A 399 25.92 -4.12 29.76
CA ASN A 399 25.77 -4.76 28.45
C ASN A 399 24.81 -4.10 27.46
N ALA A 400 25.33 -3.06 26.80
CA ALA A 400 24.88 -2.58 25.49
C ALA A 400 25.16 -3.61 24.38
N ASN A 401 24.85 -4.88 24.60
CA ASN A 401 24.84 -5.87 23.53
C ASN A 401 23.69 -5.51 22.59
N GLN A 402 24.02 -5.44 21.29
CA GLN A 402 23.12 -5.15 20.19
C GLN A 402 21.74 -5.77 20.43
N ILE A 403 20.71 -4.93 20.52
CA ILE A 403 19.32 -5.40 20.63
C ILE A 403 19.01 -6.11 19.30
N HIS A 404 19.02 -7.43 19.26
CA HIS A 404 18.69 -8.19 18.06
C HIS A 404 17.22 -8.03 17.66
N THR A 405 16.91 -8.24 16.37
CA THR A 405 15.55 -8.17 15.80
C THR A 405 14.51 -8.94 16.63
N LEU A 406 14.86 -10.11 17.17
CA LEU A 406 13.96 -10.92 18.01
C LEU A 406 13.54 -10.21 19.30
N LYS A 407 14.43 -9.42 19.91
CA LYS A 407 14.10 -8.64 21.11
C LYS A 407 13.19 -7.46 20.74
N VAL A 408 13.42 -6.82 19.60
CA VAL A 408 12.51 -5.79 19.04
C VAL A 408 11.13 -6.38 18.76
N PHE A 409 11.08 -7.61 18.22
CA PHE A 409 9.84 -8.34 17.98
C PHE A 409 9.10 -8.68 19.28
N GLY A 410 9.79 -9.14 20.32
CA GLY A 410 9.18 -9.36 21.64
C GLY A 410 8.60 -8.08 22.26
N ILE A 411 9.24 -6.93 22.05
CA ILE A 411 8.68 -5.62 22.47
C ILE A 411 7.44 -5.29 21.65
N PHE A 412 7.47 -5.48 20.32
CA PHE A 412 6.31 -5.29 19.46
C PHE A 412 5.13 -6.17 19.92
N LEU A 413 5.35 -7.46 20.11
CA LEU A 413 4.30 -8.39 20.55
C LEU A 413 3.72 -8.02 21.92
N SER A 414 4.57 -7.78 22.92
CA SER A 414 4.11 -7.42 24.26
C SER A 414 3.29 -6.12 24.27
N ARG A 415 3.63 -5.15 23.42
CA ARG A 415 2.87 -3.89 23.31
C ARG A 415 1.50 -4.09 22.64
N ASN A 416 1.36 -5.13 21.82
CA ASN A 416 0.13 -5.49 21.13
C ASN A 416 -0.59 -6.69 21.78
N TYR A 417 -0.29 -7.00 23.05
CA TYR A 417 -0.88 -8.13 23.79
C TYR A 417 -0.80 -9.47 23.04
N PHE A 418 0.27 -9.67 22.24
CA PHE A 418 0.49 -10.85 21.40
C PHE A 418 -0.60 -11.11 20.34
N LEU A 419 -1.60 -10.23 20.19
CA LEU A 419 -2.65 -10.30 19.16
C LEU A 419 -2.11 -10.43 17.73
N PRO A 420 -0.96 -9.82 17.34
CA PRO A 420 -0.47 -9.96 15.97
C PRO A 420 -0.25 -11.40 15.53
N ILE A 421 0.15 -12.29 16.45
CA ILE A 421 0.32 -13.72 16.14
C ILE A 421 -1.03 -14.33 15.76
N ILE A 422 -2.05 -14.10 16.59
CA ILE A 422 -3.40 -14.64 16.40
C ILE A 422 -4.00 -14.10 15.10
N VAL A 423 -3.93 -12.78 14.89
CA VAL A 423 -4.48 -12.12 13.70
C VAL A 423 -3.80 -12.58 12.42
N PHE A 424 -2.47 -12.67 12.38
CA PHE A 424 -1.78 -13.14 11.18
C PHE A 424 -2.00 -14.63 10.91
N ALA A 425 -2.05 -15.46 11.95
CA ALA A 425 -2.37 -16.89 11.79
C ALA A 425 -3.79 -17.07 11.25
N PHE A 426 -4.77 -16.36 11.80
CA PHE A 426 -6.15 -16.38 11.34
C PHE A 426 -6.28 -15.86 9.90
N ALA A 427 -5.67 -14.71 9.60
CA ALA A 427 -5.69 -14.11 8.26
C ALA A 427 -5.02 -15.01 7.20
N PHE A 428 -3.98 -15.76 7.57
CA PHE A 428 -3.37 -16.76 6.70
C PHE A 428 -4.27 -17.99 6.48
N ALA A 429 -4.97 -18.44 7.54
CA ALA A 429 -5.85 -19.60 7.46
C ALA A 429 -7.13 -19.32 6.64
N MET A 430 -7.66 -18.09 6.68
CA MET A 430 -8.93 -17.75 6.04
C MET A 430 -9.00 -18.06 4.53
N PRO A 431 -8.03 -17.68 3.68
CA PRO A 431 -8.02 -18.07 2.28
C PRO A 431 -8.01 -19.59 2.06
N ILE A 432 -7.32 -20.34 2.92
CA ILE A 432 -7.26 -21.80 2.86
C ILE A 432 -8.62 -22.39 3.22
N ILE A 433 -9.24 -21.91 4.29
CA ILE A 433 -10.58 -22.33 4.72
C ILE A 433 -11.59 -22.06 3.61
N MET A 434 -11.59 -20.85 3.04
CA MET A 434 -12.47 -20.47 1.94
C MET A 434 -12.28 -21.33 0.70
N PHE A 435 -11.03 -21.70 0.37
CA PHE A 435 -10.72 -22.63 -0.71
C PHE A 435 -11.33 -24.01 -0.44
N LEU A 436 -11.14 -24.56 0.77
CA LEU A 436 -11.66 -25.87 1.15
C LEU A 436 -13.20 -25.92 1.09
N PHE A 437 -13.89 -24.90 1.60
CA PHE A 437 -15.35 -24.80 1.50
C PHE A 437 -15.84 -24.69 0.05
N ASN A 438 -15.01 -24.18 -0.86
CA ASN A 438 -15.34 -24.02 -2.28
C ASN A 438 -14.79 -25.14 -3.18
N LEU A 439 -14.22 -26.23 -2.65
CA LEU A 439 -13.65 -27.30 -3.47
C LEU A 439 -14.64 -27.87 -4.48
N GLY A 440 -15.84 -28.27 -4.02
CA GLY A 440 -16.89 -28.78 -4.90
C GLY A 440 -17.36 -27.74 -5.92
N ASN A 441 -17.55 -26.49 -5.48
CA ASN A 441 -17.91 -25.39 -6.36
C ASN A 441 -16.84 -25.15 -7.45
N ASN A 442 -15.55 -25.20 -7.10
CA ASN A 442 -14.44 -24.98 -8.01
C ASN A 442 -14.33 -26.08 -9.08
N ALA A 443 -14.57 -27.33 -8.70
CA ALA A 443 -14.63 -28.45 -9.64
C ALA A 443 -15.74 -28.22 -10.69
N GLU A 444 -16.97 -27.95 -10.22
CA GLU A 444 -18.13 -27.78 -11.12
C GLU A 444 -18.09 -26.49 -11.95
N ARG A 445 -17.53 -25.38 -11.42
CA ARG A 445 -17.31 -24.13 -12.19
C ARG A 445 -16.57 -24.40 -13.49
N SER A 446 -15.64 -25.35 -13.48
CA SER A 446 -14.86 -25.74 -14.66
C SER A 446 -15.72 -26.48 -15.68
N THR A 447 -16.54 -27.42 -15.21
CA THR A 447 -17.48 -28.18 -16.05
C THR A 447 -18.52 -27.26 -16.69
N VAL A 448 -19.12 -26.35 -15.90
CA VAL A 448 -20.07 -25.35 -16.40
C VAL A 448 -19.42 -24.41 -17.41
N ALA A 449 -18.23 -23.89 -17.12
CA ALA A 449 -17.52 -23.01 -18.04
C ALA A 449 -17.22 -23.68 -19.39
N ASN A 450 -16.81 -24.95 -19.38
CA ASN A 450 -16.58 -25.72 -20.60
C ASN A 450 -17.87 -25.99 -21.38
N TYR A 451 -18.97 -26.27 -20.68
CA TYR A 451 -20.29 -26.40 -21.29
C TYR A 451 -20.70 -25.10 -22.00
N LEU A 452 -20.60 -23.97 -21.31
CA LEU A 452 -20.94 -22.66 -21.88
C LEU A 452 -20.05 -22.35 -23.08
N ALA A 453 -18.73 -22.55 -22.98
CA ALA A 453 -17.80 -22.28 -24.08
C ALA A 453 -18.11 -23.07 -25.37
N LYS A 454 -18.69 -24.27 -25.24
CA LYS A 454 -19.10 -25.11 -26.38
C LYS A 454 -20.48 -24.77 -26.93
N ASN A 455 -21.39 -24.27 -26.09
CA ASN A 455 -22.80 -24.04 -26.44
C ASN A 455 -23.14 -22.56 -26.65
N THR A 456 -22.14 -21.67 -26.64
CA THR A 456 -22.32 -20.25 -26.92
C THR A 456 -21.29 -19.74 -27.91
N LYS A 457 -21.63 -18.70 -28.66
CA LYS A 457 -20.69 -17.94 -29.49
C LYS A 457 -19.88 -16.97 -28.63
N LYS A 458 -18.80 -16.39 -29.18
CA LYS A 458 -17.89 -15.50 -28.43
C LYS A 458 -18.52 -14.16 -28.04
N ASP A 459 -19.42 -13.67 -28.89
CA ASP A 459 -20.18 -12.42 -28.75
C ASP A 459 -21.44 -12.58 -27.88
N GLU A 460 -21.91 -13.82 -27.68
CA GLU A 460 -23.02 -14.11 -26.78
C GLU A 460 -22.64 -13.84 -25.32
N THR A 461 -23.52 -13.14 -24.64
CA THR A 461 -23.39 -12.78 -23.23
C THR A 461 -24.01 -13.85 -22.35
N ILE A 462 -23.43 -14.02 -21.16
CA ILE A 462 -23.96 -14.89 -20.12
C ILE A 462 -24.08 -14.10 -18.82
N TYR A 463 -24.85 -14.60 -17.87
CA TYR A 463 -24.80 -14.11 -16.51
C TYR A 463 -24.61 -15.25 -15.52
N VAL A 464 -23.79 -15.02 -14.50
CA VAL A 464 -23.43 -16.02 -13.49
C VAL A 464 -23.72 -15.45 -12.11
N TYR A 465 -24.73 -16.01 -11.45
CA TYR A 465 -25.10 -15.74 -10.07
C TYR A 465 -24.24 -16.63 -9.15
N ASP A 466 -22.98 -16.23 -8.97
CA ASP A 466 -21.94 -16.91 -8.19
C ASP A 466 -21.10 -15.87 -7.42
N SER A 467 -20.40 -16.32 -6.37
CA SER A 467 -19.44 -15.54 -5.58
C SER A 467 -18.10 -15.28 -6.31
N SER A 468 -17.87 -15.88 -7.49
CA SER A 468 -16.60 -15.81 -8.19
C SER A 468 -16.76 -15.65 -9.71
N ALA A 469 -15.86 -14.87 -10.33
CA ALA A 469 -15.88 -14.66 -11.78
C ALA A 469 -15.20 -15.79 -12.59
N LYS A 470 -14.87 -16.92 -11.95
CA LYS A 470 -14.13 -18.04 -12.58
C LYS A 470 -14.83 -18.65 -13.78
N ILE A 471 -16.17 -18.78 -13.74
CA ILE A 471 -16.93 -19.31 -14.87
C ILE A 471 -16.74 -18.42 -16.11
N TYR A 472 -16.79 -17.09 -15.94
CA TYR A 472 -16.51 -16.17 -17.02
C TYR A 472 -15.05 -16.25 -17.50
N LEU A 473 -14.10 -16.30 -16.57
CA LEU A 473 -12.66 -16.42 -16.89
C LEU A 473 -12.36 -17.65 -17.74
N ARG A 474 -12.93 -18.82 -17.38
CA ARG A 474 -12.68 -20.08 -18.08
C ARG A 474 -13.49 -20.21 -19.37
N SER A 475 -14.75 -19.79 -19.38
CA SER A 475 -15.59 -19.84 -20.59
C SER A 475 -15.19 -18.80 -21.63
N ASN A 476 -14.50 -17.73 -21.21
CA ASN A 476 -14.18 -16.56 -22.02
C ASN A 476 -15.43 -15.95 -22.64
N ARG A 477 -16.44 -15.67 -21.79
CA ARG A 477 -17.70 -15.03 -22.18
C ARG A 477 -17.89 -13.70 -21.47
N LYS A 478 -18.49 -12.76 -22.19
CA LYS A 478 -18.84 -11.44 -21.68
C LYS A 478 -20.05 -11.55 -20.74
N SER A 479 -20.03 -10.81 -19.63
CA SER A 479 -21.18 -10.70 -18.74
C SER A 479 -22.24 -9.86 -19.41
N ALA A 480 -23.49 -10.28 -19.29
CA ALA A 480 -24.63 -9.50 -19.75
C ALA A 480 -24.82 -8.20 -18.94
N SER A 481 -24.33 -8.18 -17.69
CA SER A 481 -24.44 -7.05 -16.79
C SER A 481 -23.10 -6.35 -16.59
N PRO A 482 -23.09 -5.01 -16.43
CA PRO A 482 -21.91 -4.29 -15.96
C PRO A 482 -21.46 -4.77 -14.56
N PHE A 483 -22.38 -5.27 -13.74
CA PHE A 483 -22.09 -5.85 -12.43
C PHE A 483 -21.84 -7.35 -12.57
N VAL A 484 -20.57 -7.72 -12.72
CA VAL A 484 -20.14 -9.11 -13.01
C VAL A 484 -20.58 -10.11 -11.94
N LEU A 485 -20.51 -9.70 -10.67
CA LEU A 485 -20.89 -10.51 -9.51
C LEU A 485 -22.09 -9.87 -8.78
N PRO A 486 -23.02 -10.67 -8.26
CA PRO A 486 -24.29 -10.17 -7.70
C PRO A 486 -24.13 -9.34 -6.42
N GLU A 487 -23.10 -9.60 -5.62
CA GLU A 487 -22.92 -8.98 -4.29
C GLU A 487 -21.82 -7.91 -4.24
N LEU A 488 -20.94 -7.86 -5.24
CA LEU A 488 -19.79 -6.96 -5.24
C LEU A 488 -20.13 -5.62 -5.91
N ASN A 489 -19.93 -4.52 -5.20
CA ASN A 489 -20.29 -3.15 -5.62
C ASN A 489 -21.81 -2.94 -5.85
N THR A 490 -22.66 -3.83 -5.35
CA THR A 490 -24.11 -3.72 -5.49
C THR A 490 -24.81 -3.23 -4.23
N ALA A 491 -24.06 -2.85 -3.18
CA ALA A 491 -24.58 -2.27 -1.93
C ALA A 491 -25.42 -1.01 -2.18
N LYS A 492 -25.04 -0.19 -3.17
CA LYS A 492 -25.80 0.96 -3.63
C LYS A 492 -27.13 0.50 -4.27
N PRO A 493 -28.31 0.99 -3.85
CA PRO A 493 -29.60 0.56 -4.39
C PRO A 493 -29.73 0.72 -5.91
N SER A 494 -29.16 1.79 -6.49
CA SER A 494 -29.18 2.01 -7.93
C SER A 494 -28.39 0.95 -8.71
N HIS A 495 -27.30 0.42 -8.13
CA HIS A 495 -26.51 -0.64 -8.75
C HIS A 495 -27.24 -1.98 -8.69
N GLN A 496 -27.86 -2.29 -7.56
CA GLN A 496 -28.72 -3.48 -7.45
C GLN A 496 -29.87 -3.41 -8.46
N LYS A 497 -30.53 -2.26 -8.56
CA LYS A 497 -31.63 -2.07 -9.51
C LYS A 497 -31.15 -2.24 -10.95
N ALA A 498 -30.05 -1.60 -11.32
CA ALA A 498 -29.46 -1.76 -12.65
C ALA A 498 -29.14 -3.24 -12.97
N LEU A 499 -28.56 -3.98 -12.01
CA LEU A 499 -28.33 -5.41 -12.18
C LEU A 499 -29.65 -6.18 -12.40
N LEU A 500 -30.68 -5.92 -11.60
CA LEU A 500 -31.99 -6.58 -11.73
C LEU A 500 -32.63 -6.28 -13.09
N ASP A 501 -32.67 -5.01 -13.48
CA ASP A 501 -33.26 -4.55 -14.74
C ASP A 501 -32.59 -5.24 -15.93
N THR A 502 -31.25 -5.35 -15.93
CA THR A 502 -30.50 -6.08 -16.97
C THR A 502 -30.89 -7.55 -17.08
N LEU A 503 -31.09 -8.23 -15.94
CA LEU A 503 -31.46 -9.65 -15.94
C LEU A 503 -32.92 -9.90 -16.33
N ILE A 504 -33.81 -8.96 -16.03
CA ILE A 504 -35.24 -9.04 -16.41
C ILE A 504 -35.43 -8.76 -17.90
N GLN A 505 -34.53 -8.00 -18.52
CA GLN A 505 -34.54 -7.71 -19.97
C GLN A 505 -34.01 -8.85 -20.84
N ASP A 506 -33.81 -10.06 -20.28
CA ASP A 506 -33.33 -11.26 -21.00
C ASP A 506 -32.02 -11.04 -21.77
N SER A 507 -31.15 -10.16 -21.27
CA SER A 507 -29.89 -9.75 -21.91
C SER A 507 -28.80 -10.84 -21.93
N ALA A 508 -29.06 -12.01 -21.33
CA ALA A 508 -28.12 -13.12 -21.20
C ALA A 508 -28.66 -14.36 -21.92
N GLN A 509 -27.88 -14.94 -22.83
CA GLN A 509 -28.25 -16.20 -23.49
C GLN A 509 -28.31 -17.36 -22.49
N TYR A 510 -27.41 -17.34 -21.51
CA TYR A 510 -27.39 -18.29 -20.40
C TYR A 510 -27.32 -17.58 -19.07
N ILE A 511 -28.07 -18.09 -18.10
CA ILE A 511 -27.97 -17.70 -16.69
C ILE A 511 -27.52 -18.92 -15.88
N VAL A 512 -26.43 -18.81 -15.15
CA VAL A 512 -25.95 -19.84 -14.23
C VAL A 512 -26.24 -19.40 -12.82
N VAL A 513 -26.82 -20.28 -12.00
CA VAL A 513 -27.13 -19.99 -10.60
C VAL A 513 -26.47 -21.06 -9.72
N GLN A 514 -25.65 -20.64 -8.75
CA GLN A 514 -25.16 -21.54 -7.71
C GLN A 514 -26.33 -21.97 -6.80
N GLN A 515 -26.40 -23.27 -6.48
CA GLN A 515 -27.38 -23.80 -5.54
C GLN A 515 -27.29 -23.09 -4.18
N ASP A 516 -28.41 -23.07 -3.46
CA ASP A 516 -28.60 -22.40 -2.16
C ASP A 516 -28.46 -20.87 -2.17
N THR A 517 -28.27 -20.25 -3.34
CA THR A 517 -28.25 -18.79 -3.45
C THR A 517 -29.65 -18.21 -3.33
N GLN A 518 -29.81 -17.22 -2.45
CA GLN A 518 -31.07 -16.49 -2.32
C GLN A 518 -31.26 -15.54 -3.50
N LEU A 519 -32.06 -15.97 -4.48
CA LEU A 519 -32.44 -15.14 -5.61
C LEU A 519 -33.59 -14.18 -5.27
N PRO A 520 -33.51 -12.91 -5.70
CA PRO A 520 -34.66 -12.00 -5.76
C PRO A 520 -35.86 -12.61 -6.49
N SER A 521 -37.06 -12.24 -6.06
CA SER A 521 -38.33 -12.79 -6.56
C SER A 521 -38.53 -12.56 -8.06
N GLU A 522 -38.06 -11.41 -8.54
CA GLU A 522 -38.12 -10.94 -9.91
C GLU A 522 -37.26 -11.81 -10.83
N ILE A 523 -36.05 -12.18 -10.36
CA ILE A 523 -35.16 -13.10 -11.09
C ILE A 523 -35.78 -14.50 -11.12
N LYS A 524 -36.33 -14.99 -10.00
CA LYS A 524 -37.02 -16.30 -9.97
C LYS A 524 -38.17 -16.34 -10.98
N SER A 525 -38.97 -15.27 -11.05
CA SER A 525 -40.06 -15.17 -12.04
C SER A 525 -39.53 -15.10 -13.47
N THR A 526 -38.42 -14.41 -13.72
CA THR A 526 -37.83 -14.29 -15.07
C THR A 526 -37.29 -15.65 -15.52
N LEU A 527 -36.57 -16.35 -14.65
CA LEU A 527 -36.03 -17.68 -14.93
C LEU A 527 -37.11 -18.71 -15.24
N SER A 528 -38.28 -18.67 -14.58
CA SER A 528 -39.37 -19.61 -14.86
C SER A 528 -40.11 -19.29 -16.16
N LYS A 529 -40.31 -17.99 -16.44
CA LYS A 529 -41.05 -17.51 -17.62
C LYS A 529 -40.23 -17.61 -18.89
N ASN A 530 -39.00 -17.10 -18.88
CA ASN A 530 -38.24 -16.83 -20.11
C ASN A 530 -37.10 -17.82 -20.35
N TYR A 531 -36.72 -18.62 -19.34
CA TYR A 531 -35.60 -19.56 -19.45
C TYR A 531 -36.04 -21.02 -19.24
N LYS A 532 -35.32 -21.95 -19.84
CA LYS A 532 -35.44 -23.39 -19.61
C LYS A 532 -34.16 -23.94 -19.00
N LYS A 533 -34.29 -24.95 -18.13
CA LYS A 533 -33.13 -25.61 -17.52
C LYS A 533 -32.37 -26.40 -18.57
N ALA A 534 -31.06 -26.17 -18.67
CA ALA A 534 -30.15 -26.90 -19.52
C ALA A 534 -29.46 -28.02 -18.71
N PRO A 535 -29.57 -29.30 -19.12
CA PRO A 535 -28.93 -30.39 -18.41
C PRO A 535 -27.41 -30.36 -18.66
N VAL A 536 -26.62 -30.19 -17.60
CA VAL A 536 -25.16 -30.28 -17.66
C VAL A 536 -24.71 -31.49 -16.85
N LYS A 537 -24.07 -32.46 -17.51
CA LYS A 537 -23.60 -33.70 -16.87
C LYS A 537 -22.55 -33.40 -15.80
N GLY A 538 -22.67 -34.04 -14.63
CA GLY A 538 -21.70 -33.91 -13.54
C GLY A 538 -21.71 -32.54 -12.86
N VAL A 539 -22.84 -31.83 -12.92
CA VAL A 539 -23.05 -30.55 -12.25
C VAL A 539 -24.27 -30.68 -11.35
N GLU A 540 -24.05 -30.58 -10.05
CA GLU A 540 -25.09 -30.64 -9.03
C GLU A 540 -25.24 -29.26 -8.39
N ARG A 541 -24.13 -28.64 -7.97
CA ARG A 541 -24.07 -27.35 -7.26
C ARG A 541 -24.44 -26.13 -8.10
N TYR A 542 -24.65 -26.29 -9.41
CA TYR A 542 -25.10 -25.22 -10.29
C TYR A 542 -26.30 -25.63 -11.13
N THR A 543 -27.23 -24.69 -11.32
CA THR A 543 -28.27 -24.83 -12.34
C THR A 543 -27.97 -23.89 -13.50
N VAL A 544 -27.94 -24.44 -14.72
CA VAL A 544 -27.76 -23.66 -15.95
C VAL A 544 -29.13 -23.47 -16.61
N TYR A 545 -29.44 -22.22 -16.91
CA TYR A 545 -30.65 -21.79 -17.59
C TYR A 545 -30.26 -21.24 -18.97
N VAL A 546 -31.02 -21.59 -20.01
CA VAL A 546 -30.86 -21.08 -21.37
C VAL A 546 -32.13 -20.34 -21.79
N LEU A 547 -31.97 -19.21 -22.47
CA LEU A 547 -33.08 -18.41 -22.97
C LEU A 547 -33.95 -19.26 -23.92
N LYS A 548 -35.28 -19.15 -23.80
CA LYS A 548 -36.23 -20.09 -24.41
C LYS A 548 -36.21 -20.11 -25.93
#